data_AF-A0A378PNB6-F1
#
_entry.id   AF-A0A378PNB6-F1
#
_cell.length_a   1.000
_cell.length_b   1.000
_cell.length_c   1.000
_cell.angle_alpha   90.00
_cell.angle_beta   90.00
_cell.angle_gamma   90.00
#
_symmetry.space_group_name_H-M   'P 1'
#
loop_
_entity.id
_entity.type
_entity.pdbx_description
1 polymer ?
#
loop_
_entity_poly.entity_id
_entity_poly.type
_entity_poly.pdbx_seq_one_letter_code
_entity_poly.pdbx_strand_id
1 'polypeptide(L)'
;MITKDIYGLLNDIPSHVDYTDLVEELELEDVPKERINAIINILDSEKDIYILFRASFILTSWGIDQGFQKITQLLYNGSIDYLIPNNLKLKDDTYKHVLSSYISYWAANSDNGKNEETRKKYINL
;
A
#
# COMPACT_ATOMS: atom_id res chain seq x y z
N MET A 1 -17.60 -3.05 9.03
CA MET A 1 -17.29 -4.41 9.53
C MET A 1 -16.44 -5.06 8.47
N ILE A 2 -15.16 -5.29 8.74
CA ILE A 2 -14.25 -5.96 7.80
C ILE A 2 -14.73 -7.41 7.68
N THR A 3 -15.07 -7.86 6.48
CA THR A 3 -15.40 -9.28 6.27
C THR A 3 -14.12 -10.10 6.48
N LYS A 4 -14.25 -11.32 6.99
CA LYS A 4 -13.10 -12.22 7.25
C LYS A 4 -12.21 -12.38 5.99
N ASP A 5 -12.82 -12.28 4.81
CA ASP A 5 -12.16 -12.37 3.51
C ASP A 5 -11.25 -11.16 3.21
N ILE A 6 -11.68 -9.93 3.52
CA ILE A 6 -10.86 -8.72 3.32
C ILE A 6 -9.68 -8.72 4.29
N TYR A 7 -9.90 -9.13 5.54
CA TYR A 7 -8.83 -9.17 6.54
C TYR A 7 -7.69 -10.10 6.11
N GLY A 8 -8.01 -11.31 5.66
CA GLY A 8 -7.00 -12.26 5.18
C GLY A 8 -6.25 -11.74 3.95
N LEU A 9 -6.98 -11.17 2.98
CA LEU A 9 -6.37 -10.57 1.79
C LEU A 9 -5.31 -9.51 2.12
N LEU A 10 -5.53 -8.69 3.14
CA LEU A 10 -4.66 -7.57 3.50
C LEU A 10 -3.58 -7.92 4.54
N ASN A 11 -3.69 -9.06 5.24
CA ASN A 11 -2.82 -9.34 6.40
C ASN A 11 -2.19 -10.74 6.41
N ASP A 12 -2.65 -11.69 5.59
CA ASP A 12 -2.09 -13.05 5.63
C ASP A 12 -0.74 -13.12 4.90
N ILE A 13 0.20 -13.86 5.47
CA ILE A 13 1.49 -14.21 4.85
C ILE A 13 1.35 -15.60 4.21
N PRO A 14 1.72 -15.79 2.93
CA PRO A 14 1.74 -17.11 2.31
C PRO A 14 2.63 -18.08 3.09
N SER A 15 2.18 -19.33 3.27
CA SER A 15 2.87 -20.31 4.14
C SER A 15 4.28 -20.70 3.71
N HIS A 16 4.69 -20.39 2.47
CA HIS A 16 6.02 -20.66 1.94
C HIS A 16 7.01 -19.51 2.17
N VAL A 17 6.54 -18.36 2.66
CA VAL A 17 7.35 -17.19 2.97
C VAL A 17 7.86 -17.30 4.41
N ASP A 18 9.17 -17.20 4.61
CA ASP A 18 9.83 -17.31 5.93
C ASP A 18 10.74 -16.11 6.27
N TYR A 19 10.86 -15.14 5.38
CA TYR A 19 11.77 -14.01 5.51
C TYR A 19 11.11 -12.75 6.09
N THR A 20 9.78 -12.71 6.19
CA THR A 20 9.04 -11.59 6.79
C THR A 20 7.72 -12.02 7.41
N ASP A 21 7.28 -11.28 8.42
CA ASP A 21 5.95 -11.34 9.02
C ASP A 21 5.05 -10.18 8.55
N LEU A 22 5.55 -9.32 7.65
CA LEU A 22 4.87 -8.10 7.19
C LEU A 22 4.44 -8.25 5.73
N VAL A 23 3.14 -8.09 5.44
CA VAL A 23 2.57 -8.27 4.10
C VAL A 23 3.16 -7.29 3.10
N GLU A 24 3.40 -6.05 3.53
CA GLU A 24 4.03 -5.00 2.72
C GLU A 24 5.47 -5.29 2.30
N GLU A 25 6.15 -6.25 2.96
CA GLU A 25 7.52 -6.66 2.63
C GLU A 25 7.55 -7.92 1.74
N LEU A 26 6.39 -8.47 1.38
CA LEU A 26 6.34 -9.60 0.45
C LEU A 26 6.95 -9.22 -0.91
N GLU A 27 7.70 -10.17 -1.47
CA GLU A 27 8.21 -10.06 -2.83
C GLU A 27 7.05 -10.39 -3.78
N LEU A 28 6.95 -9.65 -4.88
CA LEU A 28 5.80 -9.76 -5.78
C LEU A 28 5.66 -11.17 -6.39
N GLU A 29 6.76 -11.90 -6.51
CA GLU A 29 6.81 -13.28 -7.04
C GLU A 29 6.11 -14.30 -6.11
N ASP A 30 6.10 -14.03 -4.81
CA ASP A 30 5.45 -14.87 -3.79
C ASP A 30 3.96 -14.54 -3.58
N VAL A 31 3.47 -13.47 -4.23
CA VAL A 31 2.09 -13.02 -4.13
C VAL A 31 1.25 -13.55 -5.30
N PRO A 32 0.21 -14.37 -5.05
CA PRO A 32 -0.69 -14.82 -6.11
C PRO A 32 -1.35 -13.65 -6.86
N LYS A 33 -1.41 -13.73 -8.20
CA LYS A 33 -2.01 -12.67 -9.04
C LYS A 33 -3.47 -12.40 -8.68
N GLU A 34 -4.20 -13.44 -8.28
CA GLU A 34 -5.58 -13.35 -7.84
C GLU A 34 -5.72 -12.46 -6.60
N ARG A 35 -4.75 -12.53 -5.67
CA ARG A 35 -4.71 -11.68 -4.48
C ARG A 35 -4.48 -10.22 -4.86
N ILE A 36 -3.53 -9.96 -5.76
CA ILE A 36 -3.26 -8.60 -6.26
C ILE A 36 -4.53 -8.01 -6.88
N ASN A 37 -5.17 -8.74 -7.78
CA ASN A 37 -6.40 -8.29 -8.45
C ASN A 37 -7.55 -8.05 -7.45
N ALA A 38 -7.69 -8.89 -6.44
CA ALA A 38 -8.69 -8.69 -5.39
C ALA A 38 -8.43 -7.41 -4.59
N ILE A 39 -7.17 -7.10 -4.26
CA ILE A 39 -6.81 -5.87 -3.54
C ILE A 39 -6.98 -4.64 -4.44
N ILE A 40 -6.73 -4.74 -5.75
CA ILE A 40 -7.04 -3.66 -6.70
C ILE A 40 -8.55 -3.39 -6.72
N ASN A 41 -9.39 -4.42 -6.77
CA ASN A 41 -10.84 -4.25 -6.75
C ASN A 41 -11.34 -3.55 -5.47
N ILE A 42 -10.69 -3.80 -4.32
CA ILE A 42 -10.99 -3.10 -3.05
C ILE A 42 -10.86 -1.58 -3.21
N LEU A 43 -9.89 -1.09 -4.02
CA LEU A 43 -9.66 0.35 -4.21
C LEU A 43 -10.87 1.08 -4.84
N ASP A 44 -11.73 0.35 -5.55
CA ASP A 44 -12.90 0.89 -6.25
C ASP A 44 -14.22 0.54 -5.57
N SER A 45 -14.29 -0.59 -4.86
CA SER A 45 -15.54 -1.07 -4.26
C SER A 45 -15.74 -0.65 -2.80
N GLU A 46 -14.67 -0.39 -2.05
CA GLU A 46 -14.74 -0.10 -0.62
C GLU A 46 -14.87 1.39 -0.30
N LYS A 47 -15.53 1.68 0.83
CA LYS A 47 -15.72 3.04 1.36
C LYS A 47 -15.02 3.28 2.69
N ASP A 48 -14.62 2.20 3.37
CA ASP A 48 -13.93 2.29 4.64
C ASP A 48 -12.50 2.80 4.41
N ILE A 49 -12.21 3.97 4.97
CA ILE A 49 -10.93 4.66 4.77
C ILE A 49 -9.74 3.83 5.28
N TYR A 50 -9.93 3.03 6.33
CA TYR A 50 -8.86 2.18 6.86
C TYR A 50 -8.53 1.06 5.88
N ILE A 51 -9.56 0.43 5.32
CA ILE A 51 -9.40 -0.61 4.29
C ILE A 51 -8.74 -0.04 3.04
N LEU A 52 -9.19 1.12 2.57
CA LEU A 52 -8.61 1.80 1.40
C LEU A 52 -7.14 2.18 1.63
N PHE A 53 -6.81 2.68 2.82
CA PHE A 53 -5.44 2.99 3.19
C PHE A 53 -4.57 1.74 3.22
N ARG A 54 -4.99 0.66 3.91
CA ARG A 54 -4.21 -0.58 4.00
C ARG A 54 -4.01 -1.22 2.62
N ALA A 55 -5.05 -1.28 1.80
CA ALA A 55 -4.98 -1.82 0.44
C ALA A 55 -4.03 -1.01 -0.45
N SER A 56 -4.15 0.32 -0.45
CA SER A 56 -3.28 1.19 -1.24
C SER A 56 -1.83 1.16 -0.75
N PHE A 57 -1.61 1.11 0.57
CA PHE A 57 -0.30 0.97 1.18
C PHE A 57 0.41 -0.31 0.74
N ILE A 58 -0.24 -1.47 0.85
CA ILE A 58 0.36 -2.75 0.44
C ILE A 58 0.71 -2.76 -1.06
N LEU A 59 -0.24 -2.37 -1.92
CA LEU A 59 -0.02 -2.32 -3.36
C LEU A 59 1.13 -1.35 -3.70
N THR A 60 1.23 -0.22 -3.01
CA THR A 60 2.34 0.72 -3.19
C THR A 60 3.67 0.08 -2.81
N SER A 61 3.74 -0.58 -1.65
CA SER A 61 4.96 -1.25 -1.18
C SER A 61 5.44 -2.34 -2.15
N TRP A 62 4.51 -3.01 -2.84
CA TRP A 62 4.81 -3.99 -3.89
C TRP A 62 5.13 -3.39 -5.27
N GLY A 63 5.22 -2.05 -5.38
CA GLY A 63 5.54 -1.38 -6.65
C GLY A 63 4.35 -1.23 -7.62
N ILE A 64 3.11 -1.39 -7.16
CA ILE A 64 1.92 -1.39 -8.03
C ILE A 64 1.32 0.03 -8.14
N ASP A 65 1.16 0.49 -9.38
CA ASP A 65 0.72 1.84 -9.73
C ASP A 65 -0.62 2.25 -9.13
N GLN A 66 -1.61 1.37 -9.14
CA GLN A 66 -2.93 1.65 -8.60
C GLN A 66 -2.87 1.94 -7.10
N GLY A 67 -1.99 1.25 -6.38
CA GLY A 67 -1.71 1.51 -4.97
C GLY A 67 -1.16 2.91 -4.77
N PHE A 68 -0.08 3.22 -5.52
CA PHE A 68 0.60 4.52 -5.44
C PHE A 68 -0.36 5.68 -5.71
N GLN A 69 -1.14 5.59 -6.80
CA GLN A 69 -2.12 6.62 -7.15
C GLN A 69 -3.16 6.83 -6.06
N LYS A 70 -3.68 5.73 -5.48
CA LYS A 70 -4.70 5.83 -4.44
C LYS A 70 -4.14 6.40 -3.14
N ILE A 71 -2.99 5.93 -2.66
CA ILE A 71 -2.44 6.44 -1.39
C ILE A 71 -2.06 7.92 -1.51
N THR A 72 -1.56 8.36 -2.68
CA THR A 72 -1.32 9.77 -3.00
C THR A 72 -2.62 10.58 -3.00
N GLN A 73 -3.69 10.06 -3.59
CA GLN A 73 -5.01 10.70 -3.54
C GLN A 73 -5.52 10.87 -2.10
N LEU A 74 -5.40 9.82 -1.27
CA LEU A 74 -5.79 9.85 0.14
C LEU A 74 -4.96 10.82 0.98
N LEU A 75 -3.69 11.03 0.61
CA LEU A 75 -2.83 12.02 1.23
C LEU A 75 -3.29 13.44 0.89
N TYR A 76 -3.48 13.75 -0.39
CA TYR A 76 -3.82 15.10 -0.83
C TYR A 76 -5.21 15.57 -0.40
N ASN A 77 -6.18 14.67 -0.36
CA ASN A 77 -7.53 15.03 0.09
C ASN A 77 -7.66 15.07 1.62
N GLY A 78 -6.57 14.84 2.36
CA GLY A 78 -6.55 14.83 3.82
C GLY A 78 -7.24 13.62 4.45
N SER A 79 -7.62 12.60 3.68
CA SER A 79 -8.39 11.46 4.22
C SER A 79 -7.59 10.66 5.24
N ILE A 80 -6.26 10.64 5.10
CA ILE A 80 -5.35 9.99 6.03
C ILE A 80 -5.46 10.61 7.43
N ASP A 81 -5.79 11.89 7.56
CA ASP A 81 -5.95 12.53 8.87
C ASP A 81 -7.10 11.94 9.69
N TYR A 82 -8.14 11.40 9.04
CA TYR A 82 -9.26 10.75 9.73
C TYR A 82 -8.91 9.37 10.30
N LEU A 83 -7.81 8.75 9.86
CA LEU A 83 -7.34 7.46 10.37
C LEU A 83 -6.57 7.59 11.68
N ILE A 84 -6.18 8.81 12.02
CA ILE A 84 -5.21 9.07 13.05
C ILE A 84 -5.96 9.74 14.19
N PRO A 85 -5.98 9.15 15.41
CA PRO A 85 -6.41 9.89 16.59
C PRO A 85 -5.64 11.21 16.67
N ASN A 86 -6.21 12.29 17.21
CA ASN A 86 -5.57 13.63 17.33
C ASN A 86 -4.24 13.67 18.15
N ASN A 87 -3.61 12.52 18.40
CA ASN A 87 -2.29 12.35 18.94
C ASN A 87 -1.22 12.55 17.85
N LEU A 88 -0.41 13.59 18.01
CA LEU A 88 0.71 13.95 17.12
C LEU A 88 1.67 12.78 16.84
N LYS A 89 1.96 11.91 17.81
CA LYS A 89 2.90 10.79 17.62
C LYS A 89 2.34 9.73 16.67
N LEU A 90 1.05 9.40 16.82
CA LEU A 90 0.37 8.47 15.91
C LEU A 90 0.24 9.07 14.50
N LYS A 91 0.16 10.41 14.43
CA LYS A 91 0.15 11.14 13.16
C LYS A 91 1.46 10.98 12.41
N ASP A 92 2.57 11.19 13.11
CA ASP A 92 3.91 11.00 12.56
C ASP A 92 4.14 9.55 12.11
N ASP A 93 3.70 8.57 12.90
CA ASP A 93 3.89 7.16 12.57
C ASP A 93 3.12 6.77 11.29
N THR A 94 1.91 7.30 11.09
CA THR A 94 1.14 7.05 9.85
C THR A 94 1.81 7.65 8.61
N TYR A 95 2.33 8.88 8.69
CA TYR A 95 3.07 9.46 7.56
C TYR A 95 4.41 8.77 7.30
N LYS A 96 5.09 8.26 8.34
CA LYS A 96 6.28 7.42 8.16
C LYS A 96 5.94 6.15 7.38
N HIS A 97 4.80 5.52 7.65
CA HIS A 97 4.36 4.38 6.85
C HIS A 97 4.10 4.76 5.39
N VAL A 98 3.40 5.89 5.13
CA VAL A 98 3.22 6.38 3.75
C VAL A 98 4.56 6.61 3.06
N LEU A 99 5.49 7.31 3.71
CA LEU A 99 6.83 7.56 3.17
C LEU A 99 7.58 6.25 2.90
N SER A 100 7.50 5.27 3.81
CA SER A 100 8.11 3.96 3.62
C SER A 100 7.57 3.25 2.40
N SER A 101 6.25 3.29 2.17
CA SER A 101 5.66 2.68 0.96
C SER A 101 6.15 3.35 -0.32
N TYR A 102 6.34 4.68 -0.32
CA TYR A 102 6.95 5.37 -1.44
C TYR A 102 8.41 4.96 -1.65
N ILE A 103 9.20 4.75 -0.59
CA ILE A 103 10.56 4.27 -0.76
C ILE A 103 10.55 2.87 -1.41
N SER A 104 9.70 1.97 -0.94
CA SER A 104 9.55 0.62 -1.50
C SER A 104 9.07 0.63 -2.95
N TYR A 105 8.08 1.46 -3.29
CA TYR A 105 7.61 1.62 -4.68
C TYR A 105 8.73 2.06 -5.62
N TRP A 106 9.59 2.98 -5.17
CA TRP A 106 10.72 3.44 -5.96
C TRP A 106 11.76 2.33 -6.16
N ALA A 107 12.10 1.58 -5.10
CA ALA A 107 13.02 0.46 -5.17
C ALA A 107 12.51 -0.62 -6.13
N ALA A 108 11.27 -1.06 -5.96
CA ALA A 108 10.64 -2.08 -6.82
C ALA A 108 10.65 -1.67 -8.30
N ASN A 109 10.36 -0.40 -8.62
CA ASN A 109 10.41 0.07 -10.00
C ASN A 109 11.84 0.25 -10.54
N SER A 110 12.80 0.59 -9.68
CA SER A 110 14.21 0.67 -10.04
C SER A 110 14.77 -0.68 -10.46
N ASP A 111 14.47 -1.73 -9.70
CA ASP A 111 14.90 -3.11 -10.00
C ASP A 111 14.31 -3.61 -11.34
N ASN A 112 13.14 -3.09 -11.71
CA ASN A 112 12.48 -3.33 -12.99
C ASN A 112 12.92 -2.39 -14.14
N GLY A 113 13.94 -1.54 -13.92
CA GLY A 113 14.46 -0.62 -14.93
C GLY A 113 13.60 0.61 -15.23
N LYS A 114 12.54 0.88 -14.44
CA LYS A 114 11.55 1.96 -14.67
C LYS A 114 11.91 3.28 -13.95
N ASN A 115 13.20 3.55 -13.83
CA ASN A 115 13.74 4.66 -13.03
C ASN A 115 13.21 6.04 -13.46
N GLU A 116 13.17 6.32 -14.76
CA GLU A 116 12.74 7.63 -15.27
C GLU A 116 11.23 7.86 -15.11
N GLU A 117 10.41 6.84 -15.37
CA GLU A 117 8.96 6.90 -15.22
C GLU A 117 8.57 7.14 -13.76
N THR A 118 9.21 6.40 -12.85
CA THR A 118 9.03 6.53 -11.40
C THR A 118 9.44 7.90 -10.94
N ARG A 119 10.61 8.42 -11.38
CA ARG A 119 11.06 9.77 -11.03
C ARG A 119 10.04 10.85 -11.44
N LYS A 120 9.45 10.75 -12.63
CA LYS A 120 8.41 11.70 -13.08
C LYS A 120 7.18 11.69 -12.18
N LYS A 121 6.78 10.54 -11.63
CA LYS A 121 5.67 10.46 -10.67
C LYS A 121 5.99 11.19 -9.37
N TYR A 122 7.23 11.10 -8.87
CA TYR A 122 7.65 11.72 -7.61
C TYR A 122 7.84 13.22 -7.70
N ILE A 123 8.26 13.75 -8.85
CA ILE A 123 8.37 15.20 -9.07
C ILE A 123 7.00 15.89 -8.99
N ASN A 124 5.92 15.15 -9.22
CA ASN A 124 4.56 15.65 -9.19
C ASN A 124 3.81 15.28 -7.89
N LEU A 125 4.51 14.75 -6.88
CA LEU A 125 4.04 14.64 -5.48
C LEU A 125 4.18 16.01 -4.78
#